data_AF-A0A8J5MTL7-F1
#
_entry.id   AF-A0A8J5MTL7-F1
#
_cell.length_a   1.000
_cell.length_b   1.000
_cell.length_c   1.000
_cell.angle_alpha   90.00
_cell.angle_beta   90.00
_cell.angle_gamma   90.00
#
_symmetry.space_group_name_H-M   'P 1'
#
loop_
_entity.id
_entity.type
_entity.pdbx_description
1 polymer ?
#
loop_
_entity_poly.entity_id
_entity_poly.type
_entity_poly.pdbx_seq_one_letter_code
_entity_poly.pdbx_strand_id
1 'polypeptide(L)'
;MKWWRLTMVRVIVIMAMVNLLVANDKDNHLLHYNGTTSTSTILKEESVVRGTPLGVAVFEVAVDDQDSNVTLTLLPYLLHQARQMRMRSWCKQVVVVSHDPVFLANFAEWSLKGRLLVWATKLLVVTSLPLPQLHALLSSHWTFSMMNTILLNLEDTPPNLRASVYTYLPYSPEGNQAVKVAAWKPGSGLVLLKGRSLYSPKYSNFYGAKVNVTGLPFPPYWDAVKGPDNTTQYSGTDYMTLVTVADALNFTVYIMPTTSWAEVTGLVEQRLSFMAAVHHTVLLARMERFDYAWVHLQGRADFSMADPGLKPQWQSLYYPLLAVVWAAIVLTMLLAPLALLLIIRVSESRMGGEEISALVVALDLGGILLGQSLPQRLCKTNPSRVMVAAWLVFAFIIGTAYRGNLTAFLMLPELAPRPETIEELVAAVDRQAHVDNRRYQQLLIAKYFIRADGTHKLYIGRDGLFPTQSAFPIPHDAPYKPAIDRCLMAVKEAGLYEKWAEDLLFQTQMKAQKKQKQEAEKETESDNNNRSLTFTHLQGAFLLLLLGLSLAGLTFVVEPLTVWHQQHHGGKSE
;
A
#
# COMPACT_ATOMS: atom_id res chain seq x y z
N MET A 1 26.34 -30.96 30.80
CA MET A 1 26.15 -30.47 29.42
C MET A 1 26.21 -28.95 29.43
N LYS A 2 27.41 -28.37 29.21
CA LYS A 2 27.65 -26.92 29.18
C LYS A 2 27.72 -26.47 27.73
N TRP A 3 26.70 -25.76 27.28
CA TRP A 3 26.72 -24.94 26.08
C TRP A 3 27.38 -23.60 26.43
N TRP A 4 28.60 -23.35 25.98
CA TRP A 4 29.12 -21.99 25.80
C TRP A 4 29.77 -21.88 24.43
N ARG A 5 29.08 -21.13 23.55
CA ARG A 5 29.49 -20.74 22.22
C ARG A 5 30.75 -19.86 22.32
N LEU A 6 31.87 -20.34 21.80
CA LEU A 6 32.98 -19.49 21.35
C LEU A 6 32.61 -18.92 19.98
N THR A 7 31.95 -17.76 19.95
CA THR A 7 31.84 -16.94 18.74
C THR A 7 33.21 -16.34 18.42
N MET A 8 33.99 -16.99 17.56
CA MET A 8 35.21 -16.40 16.98
C MET A 8 34.83 -15.21 16.11
N VAL A 9 35.32 -14.01 16.46
CA VAL A 9 35.24 -12.81 15.60
C VAL A 9 36.30 -12.95 14.52
N ARG A 10 35.90 -12.94 13.24
CA ARG A 10 36.84 -12.96 12.12
C ARG A 10 37.21 -11.55 11.65
N VAL A 11 38.44 -11.38 11.18
CA VAL A 11 39.02 -10.10 10.70
C VAL A 11 39.50 -10.26 9.25
N ILE A 12 39.18 -9.31 8.38
CA ILE A 12 39.74 -9.22 7.02
C ILE A 12 40.81 -8.15 7.00
N VAL A 13 42.02 -8.46 6.53
CA VAL A 13 43.12 -7.51 6.36
C VAL A 13 43.40 -7.34 4.87
N ILE A 14 43.42 -6.11 4.37
CA ILE A 14 43.77 -5.78 2.99
C ILE A 14 45.04 -4.93 3.02
N MET A 15 46.12 -5.43 2.43
CA MET A 15 47.43 -4.77 2.39
C MET A 15 47.80 -4.36 0.96
N ALA A 16 48.43 -3.18 0.81
CA ALA A 16 49.08 -2.75 -0.43
C ALA A 16 50.59 -2.62 -0.19
N MET A 17 51.41 -3.29 -1.00
CA MET A 17 52.87 -3.33 -0.85
C MET A 17 53.55 -2.22 -1.67
N VAL A 18 54.36 -1.35 -1.04
CA VAL A 18 55.36 -0.50 -1.73
C VAL A 18 56.57 -0.26 -0.80
N ASN A 19 57.75 -0.71 -1.24
CA ASN A 19 59.12 -0.54 -0.72
C ASN A 19 59.29 -0.25 0.80
N LEU A 20 59.42 -1.30 1.60
CA LEU A 20 60.11 -1.26 2.89
C LEU A 20 61.13 -2.42 2.96
N LEU A 21 62.42 -2.05 3.07
CA LEU A 21 63.58 -2.94 3.10
C LEU A 21 63.46 -4.03 4.18
N VAL A 22 63.65 -5.30 3.77
CA VAL A 22 63.58 -6.50 4.61
C VAL A 22 64.97 -6.95 5.09
N ALA A 23 65.07 -7.34 6.36
CA ALA A 23 66.12 -8.23 6.88
C ALA A 23 65.54 -9.22 7.92
N ASN A 24 66.15 -10.41 7.92
CA ASN A 24 65.55 -11.73 8.08
C ASN A 24 65.36 -12.26 9.53
N ASP A 25 64.67 -13.40 9.62
CA ASP A 25 64.73 -14.52 10.58
C ASP A 25 63.76 -14.61 11.78
N LYS A 26 63.42 -15.90 12.02
CA LYS A 26 62.23 -16.60 12.57
C LYS A 26 61.89 -16.41 14.06
N ASP A 27 60.59 -16.42 14.38
CA ASP A 27 59.89 -17.42 15.22
C ASP A 27 58.45 -16.95 15.56
N ASN A 28 57.52 -17.92 15.66
CA ASN A 28 56.06 -17.80 15.89
C ASN A 28 55.65 -16.77 16.96
N HIS A 29 54.53 -16.01 16.84
CA HIS A 29 53.58 -15.69 17.94
C HIS A 29 52.30 -14.90 17.53
N LEU A 30 51.18 -15.20 18.21
CA LEU A 30 49.90 -14.47 18.23
C LEU A 30 50.06 -13.06 18.83
N LEU A 31 49.31 -12.09 18.29
CA LEU A 31 49.17 -10.71 18.78
C LEU A 31 48.62 -10.64 20.22
N HIS A 32 49.52 -10.71 21.20
CA HIS A 32 49.36 -10.12 22.52
C HIS A 32 50.48 -9.07 22.69
N TYR A 33 50.07 -7.83 22.93
CA TYR A 33 50.98 -6.71 23.20
C TYR A 33 51.56 -6.82 24.60
N ASN A 34 52.87 -6.93 24.74
CA ASN A 34 53.58 -6.52 25.95
C ASN A 34 54.73 -5.59 25.56
N GLY A 35 54.70 -4.40 26.14
CA GLY A 35 55.48 -3.25 25.68
C GLY A 35 56.95 -3.41 25.97
N THR A 36 57.74 -3.71 24.95
CA THR A 36 59.14 -3.29 24.77
C THR A 36 59.60 -3.77 23.41
N THR A 37 59.61 -2.88 22.40
CA THR A 37 60.58 -2.77 21.29
C THR A 37 59.96 -2.11 20.04
N SER A 38 60.84 -1.42 19.31
CA SER A 38 60.61 -0.48 18.22
C SER A 38 60.24 -1.12 16.88
N THR A 39 59.25 -0.52 16.19
CA THR A 39 59.04 -0.29 14.73
C THR A 39 59.36 -1.32 13.65
N SER A 40 60.12 -2.37 13.93
CA SER A 40 60.59 -3.38 12.97
C SER A 40 59.70 -4.63 12.93
N THR A 41 58.63 -4.67 13.74
CA THR A 41 57.84 -5.88 13.98
C THR A 41 56.57 -6.02 13.12
N ILE A 42 56.20 -5.00 12.33
CA ILE A 42 55.05 -5.13 11.40
C ILE A 42 55.49 -5.79 10.08
N LEU A 43 56.78 -5.73 9.74
CA LEU A 43 57.29 -6.12 8.42
C LEU A 43 58.02 -7.48 8.39
N LYS A 44 58.22 -8.14 9.53
CA LYS A 44 58.79 -9.51 9.57
C LYS A 44 57.75 -10.62 9.35
N GLU A 45 56.46 -10.30 9.25
CA GLU A 45 55.37 -11.26 9.08
C GLU A 45 55.11 -11.72 7.64
N GLU A 46 55.92 -11.28 6.65
CA GLU A 46 55.81 -11.77 5.27
C GLU A 46 56.15 -13.27 5.10
N SER A 47 56.87 -13.87 6.05
CA SER A 47 57.22 -15.30 5.99
C SER A 47 56.21 -16.24 6.66
N VAL A 48 55.11 -15.73 7.24
CA VAL A 48 54.12 -16.51 8.02
C VAL A 48 52.84 -16.86 7.21
N VAL A 49 52.79 -16.54 5.91
CA VAL A 49 51.61 -16.77 5.04
C VAL A 49 51.21 -18.26 4.87
N ARG A 50 51.99 -19.22 5.39
CA ARG A 50 51.62 -20.65 5.42
C ARG A 50 50.86 -21.12 6.68
N GLY A 51 50.52 -20.24 7.61
CA GLY A 51 49.74 -20.61 8.80
C GLY A 51 48.86 -19.47 9.29
N THR A 52 47.72 -19.23 8.63
CA THR A 52 46.75 -18.25 9.13
C THR A 52 46.23 -18.68 10.51
N PRO A 53 46.35 -17.84 11.57
CA PRO A 53 45.71 -18.14 12.84
C PRO A 53 44.19 -18.18 12.64
N LEU A 54 43.51 -19.10 13.34
CA LEU A 54 42.06 -19.31 13.28
C LEU A 54 41.28 -17.99 13.32
N GLY A 55 40.79 -17.53 12.17
CA GLY A 55 39.84 -16.42 12.06
C GLY A 55 40.31 -15.15 11.35
N VAL A 56 41.54 -15.04 10.85
CA VAL A 56 41.99 -13.87 10.07
C VAL A 56 42.16 -14.25 8.59
N ALA A 57 41.62 -13.42 7.69
CA ALA A 57 41.82 -13.55 6.24
C ALA A 57 42.60 -12.33 5.73
N VAL A 58 43.72 -12.57 5.06
CA VAL A 58 44.58 -11.52 4.51
C VAL A 58 44.47 -11.54 2.98
N PHE A 59 44.26 -10.37 2.39
CA PHE A 59 44.28 -10.13 0.95
C PHE A 59 45.37 -9.11 0.66
N GLU A 60 46.21 -9.40 -0.33
CA GLU A 60 47.34 -8.56 -0.67
C GLU A 60 47.20 -8.04 -2.10
N VAL A 61 47.51 -6.76 -2.27
CA VAL A 61 47.58 -6.06 -3.55
C VAL A 61 49.02 -5.62 -3.75
N ALA A 62 49.77 -6.39 -4.54
CA ALA A 62 51.12 -5.99 -4.94
C ALA A 62 51.01 -4.81 -5.93
N VAL A 63 51.71 -3.72 -5.63
CA VAL A 63 51.84 -2.57 -6.53
C VAL A 63 53.27 -2.61 -7.07
N ASP A 64 53.46 -3.12 -8.29
CA ASP A 64 54.72 -2.93 -9.00
C ASP A 64 54.76 -1.51 -9.56
N ASP A 65 55.89 -0.82 -9.38
CA ASP A 65 56.11 0.62 -9.65
C ASP A 65 55.86 1.05 -11.12
N GLN A 66 55.54 0.11 -12.01
CA GLN A 66 55.33 0.35 -13.44
C GLN A 66 53.87 0.31 -13.90
N ASP A 67 52.91 -0.21 -13.14
CA ASP A 67 51.51 -0.36 -13.62
C ASP A 67 50.44 -0.03 -12.56
N SER A 68 50.12 1.25 -12.40
CA SER A 68 48.94 1.73 -11.67
C SER A 68 47.59 1.18 -12.19
N ASN A 69 47.59 0.60 -13.39
CA ASN A 69 46.43 -0.07 -14.00
C ASN A 69 46.14 -1.47 -13.41
N VAL A 70 47.14 -2.16 -12.85
CA VAL A 70 46.95 -3.51 -12.27
C VAL A 70 46.16 -3.43 -10.96
N THR A 71 46.38 -2.38 -10.15
CA THR A 71 45.63 -2.12 -8.92
C THR A 71 44.14 -1.92 -9.18
N LEU A 72 43.77 -1.26 -10.28
CA LEU A 72 42.38 -1.04 -10.69
C LEU A 72 41.68 -2.32 -11.17
N THR A 73 42.42 -3.28 -11.72
CA THR A 73 41.84 -4.55 -12.23
C THR A 73 41.73 -5.63 -11.17
N LEU A 74 42.69 -5.72 -10.24
CA LEU A 74 42.72 -6.77 -9.21
C LEU A 74 41.83 -6.45 -7.99
N LEU A 75 41.71 -5.17 -7.62
CA LEU A 75 40.98 -4.74 -6.43
C LEU A 75 39.48 -5.13 -6.45
N PRO A 76 38.72 -4.98 -7.55
CA PRO A 76 37.32 -5.42 -7.61
C PRO A 76 37.16 -6.93 -7.36
N TYR A 77 38.05 -7.75 -7.92
CA TYR A 77 38.05 -9.20 -7.74
C TYR A 77 38.33 -9.58 -6.28
N LEU A 78 39.34 -8.97 -5.66
CA LEU A 78 39.67 -9.22 -4.25
C LEU A 78 38.54 -8.78 -3.31
N LEU A 79 37.92 -7.62 -3.57
CA LEU A 79 36.79 -7.15 -2.78
C LEU A 79 35.56 -8.05 -2.93
N HIS A 80 35.37 -8.65 -4.11
CA HIS A 80 34.34 -9.68 -4.31
C HIS A 80 34.62 -10.90 -3.43
N GLN A 81 35.86 -11.42 -3.42
CA GLN A 81 36.24 -12.54 -2.55
C GLN A 81 36.11 -12.19 -1.06
N ALA A 82 36.56 -11.00 -0.65
CA ALA A 82 36.43 -10.50 0.71
C ALA A 82 34.96 -10.39 1.12
N ARG A 83 34.06 -9.97 0.21
CA ARG A 83 32.61 -9.99 0.46
C ARG A 83 32.08 -11.40 0.63
N GLN A 84 32.45 -12.35 -0.22
CA GLN A 84 32.03 -13.75 -0.07
C GLN A 84 32.45 -14.30 1.31
N MET A 85 33.67 -13.99 1.75
CA MET A 85 34.16 -14.34 3.08
C MET A 85 33.36 -13.66 4.20
N ARG A 86 33.02 -12.37 4.07
CA ARG A 86 32.16 -11.65 5.01
C ARG A 86 30.73 -12.20 5.05
N MET A 87 30.19 -12.69 3.94
CA MET A 87 28.85 -13.28 3.96
C MET A 87 28.85 -14.68 4.58
N ARG A 88 29.93 -15.44 4.38
CA ARG A 88 30.08 -16.81 4.93
C ARG A 88 30.55 -16.84 6.37
N SER A 89 31.11 -15.76 6.88
CA SER A 89 31.60 -15.65 8.25
C SER A 89 31.12 -14.36 8.90
N TRP A 90 30.76 -14.35 10.17
CA TRP A 90 30.36 -13.13 10.91
C TRP A 90 31.55 -12.17 11.14
N CYS A 91 32.23 -11.79 10.06
CA CYS A 91 33.31 -10.83 10.04
C CYS A 91 32.74 -9.46 10.44
N LYS A 92 33.20 -8.97 11.58
CA LYS A 92 32.77 -7.68 12.14
C LYS A 92 33.79 -6.58 11.89
N GLN A 93 34.99 -6.92 11.42
CA GLN A 93 36.08 -5.97 11.29
C GLN A 93 36.87 -6.14 10.00
N VAL A 94 37.08 -5.03 9.31
CA VAL A 94 37.92 -4.93 8.11
C VAL A 94 39.05 -3.97 8.43
N VAL A 95 40.28 -4.38 8.14
CA VAL A 95 41.49 -3.60 8.33
C VAL A 95 42.10 -3.35 6.96
N VAL A 96 42.42 -2.11 6.65
CA VAL A 96 43.08 -1.71 5.41
C VAL A 96 44.37 -1.02 5.78
N VAL A 97 45.48 -1.50 5.25
CA VAL A 97 46.82 -0.94 5.49
C VAL A 97 47.35 -0.42 4.16
N SER A 98 47.53 0.89 4.06
CA SER A 98 48.15 1.50 2.89
C SER A 98 48.68 2.91 3.18
N HIS A 99 49.83 3.22 2.60
CA HIS A 99 50.43 4.54 2.61
C HIS A 99 50.12 5.32 1.32
N ASP A 100 49.49 4.68 0.33
CA ASP A 100 49.10 5.30 -0.93
C ASP A 100 47.67 5.89 -0.84
N PRO A 101 47.51 7.21 -0.99
CA PRO A 101 46.19 7.84 -0.97
C PRO A 101 45.32 7.42 -2.16
N VAL A 102 45.90 7.05 -3.31
CA VAL A 102 45.17 6.62 -4.50
C VAL A 102 44.52 5.26 -4.27
N PHE A 103 45.28 4.31 -3.71
CA PHE A 103 44.73 3.03 -3.27
C PHE A 103 43.59 3.19 -2.27
N LEU A 104 43.73 4.04 -1.25
CA LEU A 104 42.70 4.24 -0.24
C LEU A 104 41.42 4.86 -0.83
N ALA A 105 41.55 5.79 -1.78
CA ALA A 105 40.42 6.35 -2.52
C ALA A 105 39.69 5.26 -3.35
N ASN A 106 40.43 4.48 -4.12
CA ASN A 106 39.90 3.37 -4.90
C ASN A 106 39.23 2.31 -4.01
N PHE A 107 39.86 1.94 -2.89
CA PHE A 107 39.28 1.03 -1.91
C PHE A 107 37.94 1.57 -1.39
N ALA A 108 37.86 2.85 -1.06
CA ALA A 108 36.63 3.44 -0.56
C ALA A 108 35.49 3.33 -1.58
N GLU A 109 35.75 3.59 -2.86
CA GLU A 109 34.75 3.49 -3.93
C GLU A 109 34.32 2.03 -4.17
N TRP A 110 35.29 1.14 -4.37
CA TRP A 110 35.01 -0.26 -4.70
C TRP A 110 34.45 -1.05 -3.52
N SER A 111 34.80 -0.71 -2.28
CA SER A 111 34.21 -1.35 -1.09
C SER A 111 32.72 -1.05 -0.95
N LEU A 112 32.26 0.13 -1.38
CA LEU A 112 30.83 0.49 -1.45
C LEU A 112 30.13 -0.20 -2.61
N LYS A 113 30.66 -0.10 -3.83
CA LYS A 113 30.08 -0.77 -5.02
C LYS A 113 29.99 -2.29 -4.81
N GLY A 114 31.05 -2.86 -4.24
CA GLY A 114 31.16 -4.28 -3.93
C GLY A 114 30.30 -4.72 -2.75
N ARG A 115 29.71 -3.81 -1.96
CA ARG A 115 29.01 -4.11 -0.68
C ARG A 115 29.85 -4.94 0.30
N LEU A 116 31.14 -4.65 0.34
CA LEU A 116 32.04 -5.26 1.32
C LEU A 116 31.72 -4.74 2.72
N LEU A 117 31.43 -3.45 2.86
CA LEU A 117 31.15 -2.83 4.15
C LEU A 117 29.65 -2.71 4.35
N VAL A 118 29.17 -3.23 5.48
CA VAL A 118 27.81 -2.99 5.99
C VAL A 118 27.92 -2.18 7.28
N TRP A 119 26.82 -1.57 7.74
CA TRP A 119 26.86 -0.74 8.95
C TRP A 119 27.46 -1.44 10.18
N ALA A 120 27.20 -2.75 10.35
CA ALA A 120 27.75 -3.54 11.45
C ALA A 120 29.27 -3.77 11.36
N THR A 121 29.89 -3.50 10.19
CA THR A 121 31.32 -3.66 9.96
C THR A 121 32.08 -2.46 10.52
N LYS A 122 33.07 -2.75 11.35
CA LYS A 122 34.04 -1.79 11.85
C LYS A 122 35.24 -1.74 10.91
N LEU A 123 35.46 -0.60 10.27
CA LEU A 123 36.62 -0.37 9.42
C LEU A 123 37.75 0.25 10.24
N LEU A 124 38.96 -0.28 10.08
CA LEU A 124 40.20 0.30 10.60
C LEU A 124 41.14 0.56 9.41
N VAL A 125 41.50 1.82 9.20
CA VAL A 125 42.46 2.22 8.17
C VAL A 125 43.78 2.55 8.85
N VAL A 126 44.86 1.90 8.44
CA VAL A 126 46.22 2.14 8.95
C VAL A 126 47.02 2.80 7.84
N THR A 127 47.58 3.98 8.13
CA THR A 127 48.30 4.80 7.15
C THR A 127 49.35 5.67 7.84
N SER A 128 50.23 6.33 7.09
CA SER A 128 51.18 7.34 7.58
C SER A 128 51.07 8.68 6.83
N LEU A 129 49.88 8.97 6.30
CA LEU A 129 49.63 10.17 5.50
C LEU A 129 49.75 11.47 6.33
N PRO A 130 50.24 12.57 5.71
CA PRO A 130 50.16 13.90 6.30
C PRO A 130 48.72 14.29 6.67
N LEU A 131 48.55 15.01 7.79
CA LEU A 131 47.22 15.40 8.30
C LEU A 131 46.31 16.11 7.28
N PRO A 132 46.80 17.02 6.41
CA PRO A 132 45.94 17.66 5.41
C PRO A 132 45.37 16.67 4.39
N GLN A 133 46.20 15.74 3.91
CA GLN A 133 45.78 14.71 2.95
C GLN A 133 44.80 13.72 3.60
N LEU A 134 45.05 13.38 4.86
CA LEU A 134 44.18 12.54 5.67
C LEU A 134 42.80 13.17 5.87
N HIS A 135 42.74 14.47 6.16
CA HIS A 135 41.47 15.18 6.29
C HIS A 135 40.70 15.20 4.95
N ALA A 136 41.38 15.45 3.84
CA ALA A 136 40.79 15.42 2.50
C ALA A 136 40.24 14.03 2.15
N LEU A 137 40.96 12.95 2.48
CA LEU A 137 40.53 11.58 2.24
C LEU A 137 39.29 11.22 3.07
N LEU A 138 39.29 11.58 4.36
CA LEU A 138 38.16 11.32 5.26
C LEU A 138 36.88 12.06 4.84
N SER A 139 36.98 13.29 4.34
CA SER A 139 35.82 14.09 3.95
C SER A 139 35.27 13.75 2.57
N SER A 140 36.13 13.38 1.62
CA SER A 140 35.74 13.14 0.21
C SER A 140 35.04 11.81 -0.04
N HIS A 141 35.27 10.79 0.79
CA HIS A 141 34.76 9.44 0.54
C HIS A 141 33.72 9.00 1.58
N TRP A 142 32.54 8.58 1.11
CA TRP A 142 31.42 8.11 1.95
C TRP A 142 31.84 6.99 2.94
N THR A 143 32.69 6.06 2.50
CA THR A 143 33.20 4.97 3.32
C THR A 143 33.91 5.45 4.57
N PHE A 144 34.66 6.53 4.47
CA PHE A 144 35.44 7.05 5.59
C PHE A 144 34.64 8.06 6.42
N SER A 145 33.83 8.89 5.76
CA SER A 145 33.04 9.91 6.46
C SER A 145 31.85 9.32 7.23
N MET A 146 31.08 8.44 6.60
CA MET A 146 29.78 8.01 7.11
C MET A 146 29.84 6.68 7.87
N MET A 147 30.59 5.68 7.38
CA MET A 147 30.61 4.35 8.02
C MET A 147 31.33 4.35 9.38
N ASN A 148 31.26 3.22 10.09
CA ASN A 148 32.01 2.97 11.34
C ASN A 148 33.51 2.80 11.04
N THR A 149 34.18 3.91 10.75
CA THR A 149 35.58 3.95 10.32
C THR A 149 36.44 4.63 11.37
N ILE A 150 37.54 3.98 11.71
CA ILE A 150 38.64 4.53 12.50
C ILE A 150 39.87 4.58 11.61
N LEU A 151 40.62 5.67 11.69
CA LEU A 151 41.89 5.82 11.00
C LEU A 151 43.01 5.94 12.02
N LEU A 152 43.99 5.05 11.93
CA LEU A 152 45.21 5.04 12.74
C LEU A 152 46.34 5.59 11.87
N ASN A 153 46.78 6.80 12.21
CA ASN A 153 47.88 7.48 11.53
C ASN A 153 49.19 7.21 12.28
N LEU A 154 50.17 6.64 11.59
CA LEU A 154 51.52 6.39 12.11
C LEU A 154 52.39 7.63 11.87
N GLU A 155 52.84 8.26 12.95
CA GLU A 155 53.77 9.39 12.91
C GLU A 155 55.20 8.84 12.98
N ASP A 156 55.85 8.66 11.83
CA ASP A 156 57.25 8.25 11.73
C ASP A 156 58.17 9.42 12.08
N THR A 157 58.31 9.70 13.37
CA THR A 157 59.40 10.54 13.89
C THR A 157 60.31 9.71 14.80
N PRO A 158 61.40 9.14 14.27
CA PRO A 158 62.42 8.47 15.08
C PRO A 158 62.93 9.46 16.15
N PRO A 159 63.07 9.06 17.44
CA PRO A 159 63.06 7.69 17.99
C PRO A 159 61.72 7.24 18.61
N ASN A 160 60.61 7.98 18.46
CA ASN A 160 59.36 7.71 19.16
C ASN A 160 58.21 7.42 18.19
N LEU A 161 57.97 6.14 17.90
CA LEU A 161 56.78 5.74 17.13
C LEU A 161 55.53 6.18 17.89
N ARG A 162 54.74 7.08 17.30
CA ARG A 162 53.47 7.55 17.86
C ARG A 162 52.38 7.22 16.84
N ALA A 163 51.26 6.69 17.31
CA ALA A 163 50.09 6.54 16.46
C ALA A 163 48.96 7.40 16.98
N SER A 164 48.34 8.17 16.11
CA SER A 164 47.20 9.01 16.42
C SER A 164 45.96 8.41 15.78
N VAL A 165 44.91 8.20 16.57
CA VAL A 165 43.66 7.59 16.11
C VAL A 165 42.62 8.68 15.89
N TYR A 166 42.07 8.73 14.68
CA TYR A 166 41.09 9.69 14.23
C TYR A 166 39.77 9.00 13.86
N THR A 167 38.66 9.67 14.14
CA THR A 167 37.34 9.35 13.59
C THR A 167 36.81 10.57 12.86
N TYR A 168 36.11 10.37 11.74
CA TYR A 168 35.40 11.46 11.09
C TYR A 168 33.97 11.55 11.61
N LEU A 169 33.55 12.74 12.02
CA LEU A 169 32.18 13.06 12.38
C LEU A 169 31.56 13.89 11.24
N PRO A 170 30.63 13.33 10.45
CA PRO A 170 29.98 14.08 9.37
C PRO A 170 29.06 15.16 9.92
N TYR A 171 28.53 14.96 11.13
CA TYR A 171 27.66 15.90 11.83
C TYR A 171 28.19 16.13 13.25
N SER A 172 28.43 17.39 13.60
CA SER A 172 28.80 17.83 14.95
C SER A 172 28.37 19.28 15.16
N PRO A 173 28.40 19.81 16.41
CA PRO A 173 28.09 21.22 16.68
C PRO A 173 28.94 22.22 15.88
N GLU A 174 30.17 21.84 15.55
CA GLU A 174 31.13 22.66 14.80
C GLU A 174 31.14 22.34 13.30
N GLY A 175 30.18 21.53 12.82
CA GLY A 175 30.13 21.04 11.45
C GLY A 175 30.87 19.71 11.26
N ASN A 176 31.37 19.45 10.06
CA ASN A 176 32.05 18.22 9.73
C ASN A 176 33.52 18.28 10.18
N GLN A 177 33.97 17.33 11.00
CA GLN A 177 35.33 17.38 11.54
C GLN A 177 35.97 16.00 11.76
N ALA A 178 37.29 15.96 11.60
CA ALA A 178 38.12 14.82 11.96
C ALA A 178 38.59 14.98 13.41
N VAL A 179 38.18 14.05 14.26
CA VAL A 179 38.34 14.14 15.71
C VAL A 179 39.35 13.09 16.16
N LYS A 180 40.41 13.52 16.85
CA LYS A 180 41.36 12.61 17.50
C LYS A 180 40.67 11.93 18.69
N VAL A 181 40.59 10.60 18.69
CA VAL A 181 39.90 9.81 19.73
C VAL A 181 40.86 9.07 20.66
N ALA A 182 42.02 8.68 20.16
CA ALA A 182 43.03 8.00 20.96
C ALA A 182 44.44 8.35 20.46
N ALA A 183 45.43 8.09 21.29
CA ALA A 183 46.83 8.12 20.92
C ALA A 183 47.51 6.86 21.47
N TRP A 184 48.32 6.22 20.65
CA TRP A 184 49.16 5.11 21.04
C TRP A 184 50.60 5.61 21.23
N LYS A 185 51.22 5.20 22.33
CA LYS A 185 52.65 5.42 22.60
C LYS A 185 53.29 4.11 23.07
N PRO A 186 54.60 3.88 22.80
CA PRO A 186 55.25 2.61 23.11
C PRO A 186 55.21 2.24 24.60
N GLY A 187 55.38 3.23 25.48
CA GLY A 187 55.40 3.02 26.94
C GLY A 187 54.03 2.97 27.63
N SER A 188 52.95 3.47 26.98
CA SER A 188 51.62 3.58 27.61
C SER A 188 50.51 2.83 26.86
N GLY A 189 50.82 2.21 25.72
CA GLY A 189 49.83 1.57 24.88
C GLY A 189 48.83 2.56 24.27
N LEU A 190 47.64 2.06 23.91
CA LEU A 190 46.53 2.87 23.37
C LEU A 190 45.83 3.62 24.51
N VAL A 191 45.98 4.94 24.54
CA VAL A 191 45.32 5.81 25.51
C VAL A 191 44.16 6.53 24.81
N LEU A 192 42.95 6.25 25.27
CA LEU A 192 41.72 6.91 24.83
C LEU A 192 41.65 8.32 25.44
N LEU A 193 41.27 9.32 24.64
CA LEU A 193 41.02 10.66 25.15
C LEU A 193 39.73 10.66 25.99
N LYS A 194 39.74 11.37 27.13
CA LYS A 194 38.62 11.38 28.09
C LYS A 194 37.28 11.65 27.40
N GLY A 195 36.28 10.81 27.70
CA GLY A 195 34.91 10.95 27.21
C GLY A 195 34.69 10.59 25.74
N ARG A 196 35.69 10.03 25.03
CA ARG A 196 35.55 9.60 23.64
C ARG A 196 35.47 8.08 23.52
N SER A 197 34.75 7.57 22.54
CA SER A 197 34.73 6.14 22.17
C SER A 197 35.54 5.95 20.88
N LEU A 198 36.10 4.76 20.69
CA LEU A 198 36.73 4.38 19.42
C LEU A 198 35.71 4.42 18.27
N TYR A 199 34.52 3.86 18.50
CA TYR A 199 33.39 3.92 17.56
C TYR A 199 32.24 4.67 18.23
N SER A 200 32.14 5.96 17.97
CA SER A 200 31.06 6.81 18.50
C SER A 200 29.80 6.71 17.63
N PRO A 201 28.60 6.73 18.24
CA PRO A 201 27.36 6.82 17.47
C PRO A 201 27.28 8.14 16.71
N LYS A 202 27.16 8.08 15.38
CA LYS A 202 27.21 9.25 14.48
C LYS A 202 25.84 9.87 14.13
N TYR A 203 24.75 9.12 14.32
CA TYR A 203 23.43 9.45 13.74
C TYR A 203 22.33 9.62 14.80
N SER A 204 22.69 9.98 16.03
CA SER A 204 21.73 10.31 17.08
C SER A 204 21.22 11.75 16.99
N ASN A 205 22.01 12.66 16.42
CA ASN A 205 21.68 14.07 16.25
C ASN A 205 22.49 14.60 15.05
N PHE A 206 21.85 15.35 14.16
CA PHE A 206 22.44 15.89 12.95
C PHE A 206 22.83 17.37 13.08
N TYR A 207 22.61 17.98 14.26
CA TYR A 207 23.05 19.33 14.63
C TYR A 207 22.60 20.43 13.65
N GLY A 208 21.39 20.32 13.11
CA GLY A 208 20.81 21.28 12.17
C GLY A 208 21.32 21.14 10.73
N ALA A 209 22.11 20.11 10.42
CA ALA A 209 22.68 19.90 9.10
C ALA A 209 21.61 19.85 7.99
N LYS A 210 21.95 20.38 6.82
CA LYS A 210 21.09 20.35 5.64
C LYS A 210 21.23 19.01 4.92
N VAL A 211 20.16 18.24 4.86
CA VAL A 211 20.11 16.88 4.29
C VAL A 211 19.33 16.89 2.98
N ASN A 212 19.96 16.35 1.93
CA ASN A 212 19.35 16.25 0.60
C ASN A 212 18.35 15.09 0.56
N VAL A 213 17.12 15.36 0.12
CA VAL A 213 16.04 14.39 -0.02
C VAL A 213 15.45 14.53 -1.42
N THR A 214 15.08 13.41 -2.03
CA THR A 214 14.42 13.38 -3.34
C THR A 214 12.96 12.97 -3.19
N GLY A 215 12.11 13.47 -4.08
CA GLY A 215 10.69 13.16 -4.09
C GLY A 215 9.97 13.95 -5.17
N LEU A 216 8.94 13.34 -5.75
CA LEU A 216 8.04 13.99 -6.71
C LEU A 216 6.63 14.10 -6.11
N PRO A 217 5.83 15.09 -6.55
CA PRO A 217 4.43 15.19 -6.14
C PRO A 217 3.67 13.91 -6.48
N PHE A 218 3.11 13.27 -5.44
CA PHE A 218 2.29 12.08 -5.50
C PHE A 218 1.22 12.14 -4.39
N PRO A 219 0.16 12.95 -4.56
CA PRO A 219 -0.90 13.11 -3.55
C PRO A 219 -1.65 11.79 -3.34
N PRO A 220 -2.05 11.39 -2.12
CA PRO A 220 -2.06 12.16 -0.87
C PRO A 220 -0.72 12.20 -0.13
N TYR A 221 0.25 11.40 -0.56
CA TYR A 221 1.47 11.16 0.21
C TYR A 221 2.39 12.38 0.21
N TRP A 222 2.50 13.03 -0.94
CA TRP A 222 3.33 14.20 -1.16
C TRP A 222 2.65 15.15 -2.14
N ASP A 223 2.26 16.33 -1.70
CA ASP A 223 1.70 17.38 -2.54
C ASP A 223 2.63 18.59 -2.53
N ALA A 224 2.67 19.33 -3.63
CA ALA A 224 3.54 20.47 -3.81
C ALA A 224 2.75 21.58 -4.51
N VAL A 225 2.38 22.61 -3.74
CA VAL A 225 1.64 23.77 -4.23
C VAL A 225 2.59 24.95 -4.26
N LYS A 226 2.70 25.63 -5.41
CA LYS A 226 3.46 26.87 -5.51
C LYS A 226 2.64 28.00 -4.89
N GLY A 227 3.20 28.65 -3.87
CA GLY A 227 2.65 29.85 -3.28
C GLY A 227 2.83 31.09 -4.17
N PRO A 228 2.19 32.21 -3.81
CA PRO A 228 2.29 33.47 -4.55
C PRO A 228 3.73 34.01 -4.63
N ASP A 229 4.57 33.71 -3.63
CA ASP A 229 5.96 34.17 -3.55
C ASP A 229 6.95 33.24 -4.31
N ASN A 230 6.45 32.36 -5.19
CA ASN A 230 7.21 31.31 -5.88
C ASN A 230 7.87 30.28 -4.95
N THR A 231 7.54 30.31 -3.65
CA THR A 231 7.92 29.30 -2.67
C THR A 231 7.01 28.07 -2.82
N THR A 232 7.60 26.87 -2.84
CA THR A 232 6.81 25.63 -2.94
C THR A 232 6.43 25.17 -1.53
N GLN A 233 5.14 25.16 -1.25
CA GLN A 233 4.58 24.62 -0.02
C GLN A 233 4.31 23.12 -0.22
N TYR A 234 4.94 22.30 0.62
CA TYR A 234 4.76 20.86 0.59
C TYR A 234 3.76 20.41 1.66
N SER A 235 2.99 19.37 1.35
CA SER A 235 2.06 18.74 2.28
C SER A 235 1.90 17.25 1.96
N GLY A 236 1.10 16.53 2.75
CA GLY A 236 0.86 15.09 2.56
C GLY A 236 1.51 14.23 3.65
N THR A 237 1.04 12.99 3.78
CA THR A 237 1.37 12.11 4.91
C THR A 237 2.86 11.77 4.98
N ASP A 238 3.49 11.55 3.83
CA ASP A 238 4.91 11.17 3.76
C ASP A 238 5.81 12.40 3.98
N TYR A 239 5.40 13.57 3.50
CA TYR A 239 6.07 14.84 3.82
C TYR A 239 6.00 15.16 5.32
N MET A 240 4.83 15.04 5.95
CA MET A 240 4.68 15.27 7.39
C MET A 240 5.52 14.28 8.21
N THR A 241 5.59 13.03 7.76
CA THR A 241 6.46 12.00 8.36
C THR A 241 7.93 12.40 8.24
N LEU A 242 8.38 12.83 7.07
CA LEU A 242 9.75 13.30 6.85
C LEU A 242 10.12 14.47 7.77
N VAL A 243 9.27 15.52 7.85
CA VAL A 243 9.53 16.69 8.68
C VAL A 243 9.59 16.29 10.16
N THR A 244 8.69 15.42 10.60
CA THR A 244 8.69 14.93 12.00
C THR A 244 9.97 14.15 12.33
N VAL A 245 10.46 13.33 11.38
CA VAL A 245 11.75 12.63 11.52
C VAL A 245 12.92 13.62 11.53
N ALA A 246 12.84 14.67 10.70
CA ALA A 246 13.84 15.73 10.62
C ALA A 246 13.93 16.52 11.94
N ASP A 247 12.80 16.85 12.55
CA ASP A 247 12.72 17.51 13.85
C ASP A 247 13.27 16.61 14.96
N ALA A 248 12.92 15.31 14.95
CA ALA A 248 13.39 14.36 15.97
C ALA A 248 14.90 14.10 15.93
N LEU A 249 15.50 14.11 14.74
CA LEU A 249 16.93 13.91 14.54
C LEU A 249 17.71 15.23 14.38
N ASN A 250 17.02 16.36 14.45
CA ASN A 250 17.56 17.71 14.35
C ASN A 250 18.37 17.93 13.06
N PHE A 251 17.74 17.76 11.90
CA PHE A 251 18.27 18.16 10.60
C PHE A 251 17.26 18.99 9.79
N THR A 252 17.74 19.74 8.81
CA THR A 252 16.89 20.47 7.87
C THR A 252 16.82 19.75 6.54
N VAL A 253 15.64 19.74 5.92
CA VAL A 253 15.40 19.03 4.66
C VAL A 253 15.65 19.97 3.48
N TYR A 254 16.45 19.52 2.52
CA TYR A 254 16.56 20.12 1.20
C TYR A 254 16.00 19.18 0.15
N ILE A 255 14.86 19.56 -0.43
CA ILE A 255 14.23 18.79 -1.49
C ILE A 255 14.97 19.10 -2.79
N MET A 256 15.65 18.09 -3.33
CA MET A 256 16.38 18.21 -4.58
C MET A 256 15.42 18.35 -5.76
N PRO A 257 15.70 19.24 -6.73
CA PRO A 257 14.93 19.30 -7.96
C PRO A 257 15.11 18.00 -8.73
N THR A 258 14.01 17.30 -9.00
CA THR A 258 13.99 16.07 -9.80
C THR A 258 12.84 16.14 -10.79
N THR A 259 13.01 15.48 -11.94
CA THR A 259 12.05 15.52 -13.06
C THR A 259 11.33 14.19 -13.26
N SER A 260 11.96 13.07 -12.91
CA SER A 260 11.41 11.73 -13.14
C SER A 260 11.61 10.80 -11.93
N TRP A 261 10.73 9.78 -11.82
CA TRP A 261 10.84 8.76 -10.78
C TRP A 261 12.13 7.92 -10.88
N ALA A 262 12.65 7.76 -12.10
CA ALA A 262 13.94 7.11 -12.33
C ALA A 262 15.10 7.93 -11.75
N GLU A 263 15.06 9.26 -11.90
CA GLU A 263 16.03 10.18 -11.31
C GLU A 263 15.95 10.20 -9.78
N VAL A 264 14.74 10.22 -9.20
CA VAL A 264 14.52 10.17 -7.74
C VAL A 264 15.25 8.99 -7.10
N THR A 265 15.08 7.79 -7.66
CA THR A 265 15.72 6.57 -7.15
C THR A 265 17.18 6.44 -7.58
N GLY A 266 17.55 6.96 -8.75
CA GLY A 266 18.95 7.01 -9.21
C GLY A 266 19.84 7.87 -8.31
N LEU A 267 19.34 8.99 -7.80
CA LEU A 267 20.09 9.83 -6.86
C LEU A 267 20.28 9.18 -5.48
N VAL A 268 19.35 8.30 -5.07
CA VAL A 268 19.49 7.47 -3.86
C VAL A 268 20.56 6.39 -4.08
N GLU A 269 20.53 5.73 -5.23
CA GLU A 269 21.55 4.74 -5.63
C GLU A 269 22.96 5.36 -5.67
N GLN A 270 23.07 6.59 -6.18
CA GLN A 270 24.32 7.37 -6.22
C GLN A 270 24.73 7.97 -4.87
N ARG A 271 23.93 7.80 -3.80
CA ARG A 271 24.16 8.38 -2.45
C ARG A 271 24.19 9.92 -2.43
N LEU A 272 23.69 10.58 -3.48
CA LEU A 272 23.53 12.04 -3.53
C LEU A 272 22.28 12.50 -2.76
N SER A 273 21.24 11.67 -2.80
CA SER A 273 20.06 11.78 -1.97
C SER A 273 20.19 10.88 -0.74
N PHE A 274 19.85 11.44 0.42
CA PHE A 274 19.83 10.72 1.68
C PHE A 274 18.70 9.68 1.72
N MET A 275 17.56 9.99 1.12
CA MET A 275 16.45 9.07 0.92
C MET A 275 15.44 9.64 -0.09
N ALA A 276 14.61 8.78 -0.66
CA ALA A 276 13.42 9.20 -1.38
C ALA A 276 12.21 9.17 -0.43
N ALA A 277 11.81 10.34 0.07
CA ALA A 277 10.83 10.46 1.16
C ALA A 277 9.36 10.45 0.68
N VAL A 278 9.06 9.62 -0.31
CA VAL A 278 7.71 9.49 -0.88
C VAL A 278 7.41 8.02 -1.14
N HIS A 279 6.13 7.67 -1.07
CA HIS A 279 5.57 6.36 -1.28
C HIS A 279 6.28 5.57 -2.41
N HIS A 280 6.94 4.47 -2.04
CA HIS A 280 7.42 3.47 -2.97
C HIS A 280 7.03 2.09 -2.49
N THR A 281 6.36 1.33 -3.36
CA THR A 281 6.10 -0.09 -3.12
C THR A 281 7.41 -0.84 -2.96
N VAL A 282 7.50 -1.64 -1.90
CA VAL A 282 8.62 -2.53 -1.63
C VAL A 282 8.55 -3.68 -2.63
N LEU A 283 9.51 -3.72 -3.56
CA LEU A 283 9.63 -4.78 -4.55
C LEU A 283 11.00 -5.43 -4.40
N LEU A 284 11.04 -6.76 -4.35
CA LEU A 284 12.28 -7.53 -4.19
C LEU A 284 13.30 -7.19 -5.28
N ALA A 285 12.85 -7.06 -6.53
CA ALA A 285 13.72 -6.70 -7.66
C ALA A 285 14.38 -5.30 -7.50
N ARG A 286 13.79 -4.38 -6.75
CA ARG A 286 14.37 -3.04 -6.50
C ARG A 286 15.41 -3.05 -5.39
N MET A 287 15.40 -4.07 -4.53
CA MET A 287 16.38 -4.25 -3.45
C MET A 287 17.80 -4.57 -3.95
N GLU A 288 17.97 -4.79 -5.26
CA GLU A 288 19.29 -4.91 -5.88
C GLU A 288 19.98 -3.55 -6.07
N ARG A 289 19.22 -2.44 -6.10
CA ARG A 289 19.71 -1.09 -6.40
C ARG A 289 19.83 -0.21 -5.15
N PHE A 290 18.89 -0.34 -4.22
CA PHE A 290 18.86 0.42 -2.98
C PHE A 290 18.13 -0.37 -1.89
N ASP A 291 18.30 0.01 -0.63
CA ASP A 291 17.57 -0.57 0.49
C ASP A 291 16.30 0.25 0.78
N TYR A 292 15.42 -0.27 1.63
CA TYR A 292 14.25 0.45 2.12
C TYR A 292 14.38 0.75 3.60
N ALA A 293 13.92 1.93 4.01
CA ALA A 293 13.64 2.24 5.41
C ALA A 293 12.54 1.31 5.96
N TRP A 294 12.22 1.44 7.25
CA TRP A 294 11.13 0.69 7.85
C TRP A 294 9.81 0.91 7.07
N VAL A 295 9.02 -0.15 6.93
CA VAL A 295 7.74 -0.13 6.20
C VAL A 295 6.73 0.68 6.98
N HIS A 296 6.60 1.97 6.65
CA HIS A 296 5.71 2.90 7.36
C HIS A 296 4.25 2.77 6.94
N LEU A 297 4.00 2.26 5.73
CA LEU A 297 2.67 2.05 5.18
C LEU A 297 2.46 0.58 4.81
N GLN A 298 1.58 -0.08 5.55
CA GLN A 298 1.05 -1.39 5.17
C GLN A 298 -0.41 -1.20 4.73
N GLY A 299 -0.73 -1.70 3.54
CA GLY A 299 -2.05 -1.59 2.94
C GLY A 299 -2.40 -2.84 2.14
N ARG A 300 -3.43 -2.71 1.32
CA ARG A 300 -3.87 -3.73 0.36
C ARG A 300 -4.20 -3.04 -0.95
N ALA A 301 -3.91 -3.73 -2.06
CA ALA A 301 -4.41 -3.36 -3.37
C ALA A 301 -5.85 -3.85 -3.46
N ASP A 302 -6.79 -2.92 -3.62
CA ASP A 302 -8.21 -3.20 -3.72
C ASP A 302 -8.69 -2.79 -5.12
N PHE A 303 -9.82 -3.33 -5.55
CA PHE A 303 -10.45 -2.90 -6.80
C PHE A 303 -11.56 -1.89 -6.51
N SER A 304 -11.76 -0.94 -7.43
CA SER A 304 -12.85 0.01 -7.41
C SER A 304 -13.60 0.00 -8.75
N MET A 305 -14.90 0.25 -8.68
CA MET A 305 -15.80 0.22 -9.83
C MET A 305 -16.86 1.31 -9.73
N ALA A 306 -17.53 1.58 -10.85
CA ALA A 306 -18.68 2.47 -10.87
C ALA A 306 -19.80 1.93 -9.96
N ASP A 307 -20.33 2.81 -9.12
CA ASP A 307 -21.49 2.53 -8.28
C ASP A 307 -22.65 2.05 -9.17
N PRO A 308 -23.26 0.88 -8.90
CA PRO A 308 -24.31 0.33 -9.75
C PRO A 308 -25.45 1.32 -9.95
N GLY A 309 -25.94 1.40 -11.18
CA GLY A 309 -27.17 2.12 -11.46
C GLY A 309 -28.37 1.50 -10.74
N LEU A 310 -29.46 2.26 -10.69
CA LEU A 310 -30.74 1.77 -10.20
C LEU A 310 -31.27 0.70 -11.15
N LYS A 311 -31.90 -0.35 -10.59
CA LYS A 311 -32.67 -1.28 -11.43
C LYS A 311 -33.81 -0.53 -12.15
N PRO A 312 -34.29 -1.02 -13.31
CA PRO A 312 -35.37 -0.38 -14.04
C PRO A 312 -36.62 -0.19 -13.17
N GLN A 313 -37.08 1.07 -13.02
CA GLN A 313 -38.15 1.41 -12.07
C GLN A 313 -39.50 0.75 -12.40
N TRP A 314 -39.76 0.36 -13.66
CA TRP A 314 -40.98 -0.34 -14.04
C TRP A 314 -41.11 -1.74 -13.38
N GLN A 315 -40.00 -2.35 -12.96
CA GLN A 315 -39.99 -3.63 -12.24
C GLN A 315 -40.36 -3.48 -10.75
N SER A 316 -40.46 -2.24 -10.24
CA SER A 316 -40.77 -1.95 -8.82
C SER A 316 -42.09 -2.55 -8.33
N LEU A 317 -43.02 -2.87 -9.22
CA LEU A 317 -44.30 -3.49 -8.88
C LEU A 317 -44.19 -4.99 -8.55
N TYR A 318 -43.14 -5.66 -9.03
CA TYR A 318 -42.96 -7.10 -8.83
C TYR A 318 -42.11 -7.43 -7.60
N TYR A 319 -41.12 -6.59 -7.27
CA TYR A 319 -40.20 -6.77 -6.15
C TYR A 319 -40.79 -6.86 -4.73
N PRO A 320 -41.96 -6.26 -4.39
CA PRO A 320 -42.46 -6.25 -3.02
C PRO A 320 -42.74 -7.63 -2.42
N LEU A 321 -42.89 -8.65 -3.27
CA LEU A 321 -43.10 -10.04 -2.87
C LEU A 321 -42.09 -10.93 -3.59
N LEU A 322 -41.62 -11.97 -2.90
CA LEU A 322 -40.72 -12.97 -3.49
C LEU A 322 -41.44 -13.75 -4.60
N ALA A 323 -40.68 -14.24 -5.58
CA ALA A 323 -41.21 -15.06 -6.68
C ALA A 323 -42.00 -16.28 -6.18
N VAL A 324 -41.58 -16.89 -5.07
CA VAL A 324 -42.27 -18.01 -4.43
C VAL A 324 -43.65 -17.61 -3.91
N VAL A 325 -43.79 -16.40 -3.37
CA VAL A 325 -45.07 -15.87 -2.88
C VAL A 325 -45.99 -15.57 -4.06
N TRP A 326 -45.48 -14.99 -5.14
CA TRP A 326 -46.24 -14.82 -6.38
C TRP A 326 -46.75 -16.15 -6.95
N ALA A 327 -45.90 -17.17 -7.01
CA ALA A 327 -46.29 -18.51 -7.45
C ALA A 327 -47.36 -19.11 -6.53
N ALA A 328 -47.23 -18.93 -5.21
CA ALA A 328 -48.24 -19.37 -4.24
C ALA A 328 -49.58 -18.64 -4.43
N ILE A 329 -49.57 -17.33 -4.69
CA ILE A 329 -50.80 -16.55 -4.97
C ILE A 329 -51.48 -17.09 -6.22
N VAL A 330 -50.75 -17.29 -7.32
CA VAL A 330 -51.30 -17.86 -8.56
C VAL A 330 -51.88 -19.25 -8.31
N LEU A 331 -51.17 -20.11 -7.58
CA LEU A 331 -51.66 -21.44 -7.21
C LEU A 331 -52.95 -21.36 -6.37
N THR A 332 -53.01 -20.49 -5.36
CA THR A 332 -54.23 -20.29 -4.56
C THR A 332 -55.38 -19.73 -5.39
N MET A 333 -55.10 -18.90 -6.38
CA MET A 333 -56.09 -18.33 -7.30
C MET A 333 -56.65 -19.38 -8.28
N LEU A 334 -55.94 -20.48 -8.53
CA LEU A 334 -56.46 -21.62 -9.29
C LEU A 334 -57.24 -22.61 -8.39
N LEU A 335 -56.74 -22.86 -7.18
CA LEU A 335 -57.34 -23.85 -6.26
C LEU A 335 -58.61 -23.33 -5.56
N ALA A 336 -58.65 -22.06 -5.17
CA ALA A 336 -59.77 -21.50 -4.41
C ALA A 336 -61.09 -21.45 -5.20
N PRO A 337 -61.12 -21.04 -6.50
CA PRO A 337 -62.33 -21.14 -7.32
C PRO A 337 -62.79 -22.57 -7.50
N LEU A 338 -61.87 -23.52 -7.72
CA LEU A 338 -62.21 -24.94 -7.85
C LEU A 338 -62.85 -25.48 -6.56
N ALA A 339 -62.25 -25.20 -5.40
CA ALA A 339 -62.79 -25.61 -4.12
C ALA A 339 -64.17 -24.99 -3.85
N LEU A 340 -64.35 -23.70 -4.16
CA LEU A 340 -65.63 -23.02 -3.99
C LEU A 340 -66.69 -23.55 -4.96
N LEU A 341 -66.34 -23.84 -6.22
CA LEU A 341 -67.22 -24.46 -7.20
C LEU A 341 -67.68 -25.85 -6.77
N LEU A 342 -66.78 -26.67 -6.21
CA LEU A 342 -67.13 -27.99 -5.67
C LEU A 342 -68.13 -27.84 -4.51
N ILE A 343 -67.91 -26.89 -3.60
CA ILE A 343 -68.83 -26.60 -2.49
C ILE A 343 -70.21 -26.17 -3.01
N ILE A 344 -70.25 -25.27 -4.00
CA ILE A 344 -71.49 -24.78 -4.61
C ILE A 344 -72.22 -25.93 -5.31
N ARG A 345 -71.54 -26.71 -6.17
CA ARG A 345 -72.15 -27.84 -6.90
C ARG A 345 -72.70 -28.93 -5.97
N VAL A 346 -71.96 -29.29 -4.92
CA VAL A 346 -72.44 -30.26 -3.92
C VAL A 346 -73.68 -29.71 -3.21
N SER A 347 -73.70 -28.41 -2.92
CA SER A 347 -74.84 -27.78 -2.26
C SER A 347 -76.06 -27.59 -3.16
N GLU A 348 -75.86 -27.31 -4.45
CA GLU A 348 -76.93 -27.11 -5.44
C GLU A 348 -77.54 -28.44 -5.89
N SER A 349 -76.77 -29.53 -5.96
CA SER A 349 -77.31 -30.89 -6.17
C SER A 349 -78.36 -31.29 -5.11
N ARG A 350 -78.33 -30.64 -3.94
CA ARG A 350 -79.27 -30.85 -2.84
C ARG A 350 -80.49 -29.91 -2.87
N MET A 351 -80.42 -28.79 -3.60
CA MET A 351 -81.43 -27.71 -3.55
C MET A 351 -81.97 -27.26 -4.91
N GLY A 352 -81.55 -27.85 -6.03
CA GLY A 352 -82.09 -27.57 -7.37
C GLY A 352 -81.79 -26.16 -7.88
N GLY A 353 -80.51 -25.79 -7.96
CA GLY A 353 -80.04 -24.45 -8.38
C GLY A 353 -79.56 -24.36 -9.84
N GLU A 354 -79.45 -23.12 -10.32
CA GLU A 354 -78.98 -22.71 -11.65
C GLU A 354 -77.45 -22.89 -11.79
N GLU A 355 -76.97 -23.40 -12.94
CA GLU A 355 -75.54 -23.71 -13.12
C GLU A 355 -74.65 -22.45 -13.17
N ILE A 356 -73.78 -22.29 -12.16
CA ILE A 356 -72.78 -21.22 -12.15
C ILE A 356 -71.53 -21.66 -12.90
N SER A 357 -71.11 -20.86 -13.89
CA SER A 357 -69.87 -21.08 -14.64
C SER A 357 -68.62 -20.92 -13.76
N ALA A 358 -67.64 -21.80 -13.98
CA ALA A 358 -66.36 -21.78 -13.28
C ALA A 358 -65.60 -20.45 -13.44
N LEU A 359 -65.71 -19.85 -14.63
CA LEU A 359 -65.07 -18.58 -14.95
C LEU A 359 -65.63 -17.43 -14.11
N VAL A 360 -66.95 -17.41 -13.86
CA VAL A 360 -67.60 -16.37 -13.07
C VAL A 360 -67.14 -16.42 -11.62
N VAL A 361 -67.04 -17.61 -11.03
CA VAL A 361 -66.53 -17.78 -9.66
C VAL A 361 -65.06 -17.38 -9.56
N ALA A 362 -64.25 -17.72 -10.57
CA ALA A 362 -62.85 -17.31 -10.61
C ALA A 362 -62.70 -15.78 -10.72
N LEU A 363 -63.50 -15.13 -11.56
CA LEU A 363 -63.51 -13.67 -11.70
C LEU A 363 -63.96 -12.98 -10.40
N ASP A 364 -64.96 -13.53 -9.71
CA ASP A 364 -65.44 -12.96 -8.44
C ASP A 364 -64.40 -13.04 -7.33
N LEU A 365 -63.75 -14.19 -7.18
CA LEU A 365 -62.68 -14.35 -6.19
C LEU A 365 -61.47 -13.47 -6.55
N GLY A 366 -61.16 -13.33 -7.84
CA GLY A 366 -60.18 -12.37 -8.32
C GLY A 366 -60.56 -10.91 -8.02
N GLY A 367 -61.83 -10.56 -8.20
CA GLY A 367 -62.38 -9.24 -7.84
C GLY A 367 -62.20 -8.95 -6.36
N ILE A 368 -62.54 -9.90 -5.48
CA ILE A 368 -62.35 -9.77 -4.03
C ILE A 368 -60.87 -9.59 -3.66
N LEU A 369 -59.96 -10.33 -4.32
CA LEU A 369 -58.51 -10.16 -4.12
C LEU A 369 -58.02 -8.76 -4.51
N LEU A 370 -58.62 -8.17 -5.55
CA LEU A 370 -58.35 -6.79 -5.99
C LEU A 370 -59.09 -5.72 -5.14
N GLY A 371 -59.91 -6.14 -4.16
CA GLY A 371 -60.66 -5.25 -3.27
C GLY A 371 -62.02 -4.80 -3.81
N GLN A 372 -62.59 -5.52 -4.78
CA GLN A 372 -63.97 -5.30 -5.26
C GLN A 372 -65.01 -5.85 -4.26
N SER A 373 -66.26 -5.42 -4.40
CA SER A 373 -67.35 -5.80 -3.52
C SER A 373 -67.71 -7.28 -3.64
N LEU A 374 -68.19 -7.84 -2.52
CA LEU A 374 -68.60 -9.25 -2.42
C LEU A 374 -69.90 -9.51 -3.21
N PRO A 375 -69.89 -10.41 -4.21
CA PRO A 375 -71.12 -10.80 -4.91
C PRO A 375 -72.00 -11.65 -4.00
N GLN A 376 -73.27 -11.26 -3.83
CA GLN A 376 -74.22 -11.99 -2.97
C GLN A 376 -74.41 -13.46 -3.35
N ARG A 377 -74.21 -13.80 -4.64
CA ARG A 377 -74.32 -15.16 -5.18
C ARG A 377 -73.37 -16.18 -4.55
N LEU A 378 -72.21 -15.75 -4.03
CA LEU A 378 -71.23 -16.65 -3.42
C LEU A 378 -71.59 -17.06 -1.98
N CYS A 379 -72.52 -16.35 -1.35
CA CYS A 379 -72.83 -16.47 0.08
C CYS A 379 -74.20 -17.12 0.36
N LYS A 380 -74.66 -18.02 -0.53
CA LYS A 380 -75.95 -18.70 -0.37
C LYS A 380 -75.95 -19.71 0.77
N THR A 381 -74.86 -20.44 1.03
CA THR A 381 -74.82 -21.56 1.98
C THR A 381 -73.78 -21.35 3.09
N ASN A 382 -73.96 -22.00 4.25
CA ASN A 382 -73.01 -21.86 5.36
C ASN A 382 -71.57 -22.31 4.99
N PRO A 383 -71.34 -23.42 4.26
CA PRO A 383 -70.00 -23.82 3.84
C PRO A 383 -69.35 -22.82 2.85
N SER A 384 -70.13 -22.27 1.91
CA SER A 384 -69.60 -21.28 0.96
C SER A 384 -69.24 -19.97 1.66
N ARG A 385 -70.04 -19.54 2.65
CA ARG A 385 -69.75 -18.36 3.49
C ARG A 385 -68.45 -18.48 4.26
N VAL A 386 -68.16 -19.65 4.84
CA VAL A 386 -66.90 -19.88 5.58
C VAL A 386 -65.69 -19.80 4.63
N MET A 387 -65.79 -20.42 3.45
CA MET A 387 -64.73 -20.36 2.44
C MET A 387 -64.49 -18.91 1.96
N VAL A 388 -65.57 -18.17 1.66
CA VAL A 388 -65.49 -16.76 1.25
C VAL A 388 -64.91 -15.88 2.37
N ALA A 389 -65.27 -16.12 3.63
CA ALA A 389 -64.70 -15.40 4.77
C ALA A 389 -63.19 -15.66 4.90
N ALA A 390 -62.74 -16.91 4.72
CA ALA A 390 -61.33 -17.25 4.69
C ALA A 390 -60.60 -16.56 3.52
N TRP A 391 -61.21 -16.51 2.34
CA TRP A 391 -60.68 -15.78 1.18
C TRP A 391 -60.57 -14.27 1.43
N LEU A 392 -61.55 -13.67 2.12
CA LEU A 392 -61.50 -12.25 2.49
C LEU A 392 -60.34 -11.94 3.45
N VAL A 393 -60.11 -12.80 4.44
CA VAL A 393 -58.95 -12.66 5.34
C VAL A 393 -57.64 -12.80 4.57
N PHE A 394 -57.54 -13.80 3.68
CA PHE A 394 -56.38 -13.97 2.80
C PHE A 394 -56.13 -12.74 1.92
N ALA A 395 -57.16 -12.26 1.22
CA ALA A 395 -57.09 -11.09 0.35
C ALA A 395 -56.69 -9.83 1.13
N PHE A 396 -57.21 -9.66 2.34
CA PHE A 396 -56.83 -8.56 3.22
C PHE A 396 -55.35 -8.62 3.62
N ILE A 397 -54.85 -9.79 4.05
CA ILE A 397 -53.45 -9.98 4.46
C ILE A 397 -52.50 -9.74 3.27
N ILE A 398 -52.75 -10.37 2.13
CA ILE A 398 -51.88 -10.21 0.95
C ILE A 398 -51.94 -8.78 0.40
N GLY A 399 -53.14 -8.19 0.33
CA GLY A 399 -53.32 -6.82 -0.16
C GLY A 399 -52.63 -5.79 0.73
N THR A 400 -52.72 -5.94 2.05
CA THR A 400 -52.04 -5.04 3.01
C THR A 400 -50.52 -5.23 3.00
N ALA A 401 -50.03 -6.47 2.96
CA ALA A 401 -48.60 -6.78 2.90
C ALA A 401 -47.96 -6.25 1.60
N TYR A 402 -48.60 -6.46 0.45
CA TYR A 402 -48.12 -5.96 -0.83
C TYR A 402 -48.06 -4.43 -0.84
N ARG A 403 -49.12 -3.74 -0.41
CA ARG A 403 -49.16 -2.26 -0.34
C ARG A 403 -48.11 -1.70 0.61
N GLY A 404 -47.92 -2.34 1.78
CA GLY A 404 -46.92 -1.92 2.77
C GLY A 404 -45.47 -2.10 2.30
N ASN A 405 -45.16 -3.20 1.61
CA ASN A 405 -43.83 -3.39 1.04
C ASN A 405 -43.60 -2.47 -0.16
N LEU A 406 -44.61 -2.29 -1.03
CA LEU A 406 -44.49 -1.45 -2.21
C LEU A 406 -44.13 -0.01 -1.85
N THR A 407 -44.72 0.56 -0.78
CA THR A 407 -44.35 1.91 -0.34
C THR A 407 -42.88 1.99 0.10
N ALA A 408 -42.36 0.98 0.81
CA ALA A 408 -40.95 0.93 1.19
C ALA A 408 -40.02 0.85 -0.04
N PHE A 409 -40.35 0.01 -1.03
CA PHE A 409 -39.57 -0.15 -2.26
C PHE A 409 -39.64 1.07 -3.20
N LEU A 410 -40.74 1.83 -3.18
CA LEU A 410 -40.83 3.09 -3.93
C LEU A 410 -40.02 4.21 -3.27
N MET A 411 -39.82 4.16 -1.95
CA MET A 411 -39.03 5.15 -1.21
C MET A 411 -37.52 4.86 -1.24
N LEU A 412 -37.13 3.58 -1.23
CA LEU A 412 -35.73 3.15 -1.31
C LEU A 412 -35.54 2.27 -2.55
N PRO A 413 -35.05 2.84 -3.68
CA PRO A 413 -34.89 2.08 -4.90
C PRO A 413 -33.78 1.04 -4.74
N GLU A 414 -34.04 -0.18 -5.21
CA GLU A 414 -33.09 -1.28 -5.13
C GLU A 414 -31.93 -1.08 -6.12
N LEU A 415 -30.71 -1.14 -5.61
CA LEU A 415 -29.49 -1.05 -6.41
C LEU A 415 -29.28 -2.34 -7.22
N ALA A 416 -28.72 -2.22 -8.42
CA ALA A 416 -28.30 -3.40 -9.17
C ALA A 416 -27.18 -4.14 -8.39
N PRO A 417 -27.11 -5.49 -8.49
CA PRO A 417 -26.05 -6.25 -7.84
C PRO A 417 -24.68 -5.80 -8.35
N ARG A 418 -23.73 -5.69 -7.41
CA ARG A 418 -22.36 -5.23 -7.67
C ARG A 418 -21.37 -6.27 -7.14
N PRO A 419 -20.28 -6.56 -7.88
CA PRO A 419 -19.21 -7.41 -7.40
C PRO A 419 -18.55 -6.81 -6.16
N GLU A 420 -18.59 -7.51 -5.03
CA GLU A 420 -17.86 -7.11 -3.81
C GLU A 420 -16.64 -8.00 -3.55
N THR A 421 -16.63 -9.22 -4.09
CA THR A 421 -15.52 -10.18 -3.97
C THR A 421 -14.74 -10.34 -5.27
N ILE A 422 -13.57 -10.99 -5.19
CA ILE A 422 -12.73 -11.27 -6.35
C ILE A 422 -13.40 -12.29 -7.28
N GLU A 423 -14.08 -13.30 -6.73
CA GLU A 423 -14.80 -14.31 -7.51
C GLU A 423 -15.94 -13.69 -8.31
N GLU A 424 -16.69 -12.77 -7.69
CA GLU A 424 -17.74 -12.01 -8.36
C GLU A 424 -17.17 -11.07 -9.42
N LEU A 425 -16.00 -10.46 -9.15
CA LEU A 425 -15.31 -9.59 -10.10
C LEU A 425 -14.86 -10.38 -11.34
N VAL A 426 -14.30 -11.57 -11.15
CA VAL A 426 -13.90 -12.47 -12.23
C VAL A 426 -15.11 -12.96 -13.02
N ALA A 427 -16.24 -13.23 -12.36
CA ALA A 427 -17.48 -13.59 -13.04
C ALA A 427 -18.07 -12.41 -13.86
N ALA A 428 -17.80 -11.17 -13.46
CA ALA A 428 -18.29 -9.96 -14.11
C ALA A 428 -17.40 -9.46 -15.26
N VAL A 429 -16.83 -10.38 -16.04
CA VAL A 429 -15.77 -10.21 -17.09
C VAL A 429 -15.90 -8.96 -17.97
N ASP A 430 -17.11 -8.48 -18.23
CA ASP A 430 -17.38 -7.32 -19.09
C ASP A 430 -17.24 -5.94 -18.40
N ARG A 431 -16.98 -5.89 -17.08
CA ARG A 431 -16.89 -4.63 -16.32
C ARG A 431 -15.43 -4.19 -16.12
N GLN A 432 -15.15 -2.91 -16.37
CA GLN A 432 -13.86 -2.31 -16.08
C GLN A 432 -13.72 -2.05 -14.57
N ALA A 433 -12.62 -2.52 -13.98
CA ALA A 433 -12.25 -2.27 -12.59
C ALA A 433 -10.88 -1.59 -12.51
N HIS A 434 -10.74 -0.65 -11.58
CA HIS A 434 -9.48 0.03 -11.30
C HIS A 434 -8.85 -0.57 -10.05
N VAL A 435 -7.57 -0.93 -10.11
CA VAL A 435 -6.83 -1.56 -9.00
C VAL A 435 -5.72 -0.63 -8.54
N ASP A 436 -5.73 -0.32 -7.24
CA ASP A 436 -4.68 0.49 -6.61
C ASP A 436 -4.75 0.31 -5.08
N ASN A 437 -3.84 0.94 -4.34
CA ASN A 437 -3.86 0.97 -2.89
C ASN A 437 -5.17 1.59 -2.38
N ARG A 438 -5.84 0.91 -1.44
CA ARG A 438 -7.13 1.34 -0.88
C ARG A 438 -7.14 2.81 -0.42
N ARG A 439 -6.09 3.27 0.27
CA ARG A 439 -6.03 4.65 0.79
C ARG A 439 -5.95 5.67 -0.35
N TYR A 440 -5.17 5.35 -1.38
CA TYR A 440 -5.06 6.18 -2.57
C TYR A 440 -6.41 6.26 -3.31
N GLN A 441 -7.08 5.12 -3.50
CA GLN A 441 -8.41 5.07 -4.11
C GLN A 441 -9.44 5.87 -3.31
N GLN A 442 -9.47 5.73 -1.98
CA GLN A 442 -10.39 6.50 -1.12
C GLN A 442 -10.25 8.00 -1.31
N LEU A 443 -9.00 8.49 -1.40
CA LEU A 443 -8.75 9.91 -1.63
C LEU A 443 -9.18 10.34 -3.04
N LEU A 444 -8.84 9.58 -4.08
CA LEU A 444 -9.24 9.92 -5.45
C LEU A 444 -10.76 9.92 -5.62
N ILE A 445 -11.44 8.96 -5.02
CA ILE A 445 -12.90 8.89 -5.01
C ILE A 445 -13.49 10.10 -4.30
N ALA A 446 -12.98 10.43 -3.10
CA ALA A 446 -13.41 11.61 -2.35
C ALA A 446 -13.18 12.92 -3.11
N LYS A 447 -12.07 13.03 -3.84
CA LYS A 447 -11.66 14.26 -4.53
C LYS A 447 -12.42 14.49 -5.84
N TYR A 448 -12.60 13.44 -6.64
CA TYR A 448 -13.07 13.57 -8.03
C TYR A 448 -14.43 12.91 -8.27
N PHE A 449 -14.84 11.95 -7.44
CA PHE A 449 -16.00 11.11 -7.67
C PHE A 449 -17.06 11.24 -6.57
N ILE A 450 -17.10 12.36 -5.85
CA ILE A 450 -18.18 12.67 -4.93
C ILE A 450 -19.35 13.33 -5.69
N ARG A 451 -20.58 13.01 -5.30
CA ARG A 451 -21.83 13.65 -5.77
C ARG A 451 -22.18 14.83 -4.84
N ALA A 452 -23.08 15.71 -5.28
CA ALA A 452 -23.51 16.87 -4.48
C ALA A 452 -24.18 16.49 -3.14
N ASP A 453 -24.85 15.33 -3.09
CA ASP A 453 -25.45 14.75 -1.88
C ASP A 453 -24.41 14.18 -0.89
N GLY A 454 -23.13 14.09 -1.28
CA GLY A 454 -22.05 13.51 -0.49
C GLY A 454 -21.82 12.02 -0.73
N THR A 455 -22.61 11.36 -1.58
CA THR A 455 -22.40 9.95 -1.96
C THR A 455 -21.28 9.83 -3.01
N HIS A 456 -20.70 8.63 -3.15
CA HIS A 456 -19.62 8.40 -4.10
C HIS A 456 -20.14 7.78 -5.40
N LYS A 457 -19.61 8.23 -6.55
CA LYS A 457 -19.88 7.65 -7.89
C LYS A 457 -19.15 6.33 -8.13
N LEU A 458 -18.10 6.07 -7.36
CA LEU A 458 -17.33 4.84 -7.37
C LEU A 458 -17.37 4.19 -5.99
N TYR A 459 -17.38 2.86 -5.95
CA TYR A 459 -17.20 2.09 -4.73
C TYR A 459 -15.91 1.28 -4.78
N ILE A 460 -15.41 0.93 -3.60
CA ILE A 460 -14.26 0.01 -3.45
C ILE A 460 -14.84 -1.34 -3.03
N GLY A 461 -14.37 -2.41 -3.68
CA GLY A 461 -14.70 -3.80 -3.33
C GLY A 461 -14.42 -4.12 -1.87
N ARG A 462 -15.09 -5.15 -1.36
CA ARG A 462 -14.92 -5.59 0.02
C ARG A 462 -13.58 -6.32 0.17
N ASP A 463 -13.25 -7.18 -0.79
CA ASP A 463 -12.06 -7.99 -0.77
C ASP A 463 -10.86 -7.28 -1.43
N GLY A 464 -9.70 -7.45 -0.80
CA GLY A 464 -8.43 -6.96 -1.32
C GLY A 464 -7.71 -8.04 -2.10
N LEU A 465 -7.06 -7.66 -3.20
CA LEU A 465 -6.36 -8.58 -4.10
C LEU A 465 -5.06 -9.11 -3.48
N PHE A 466 -4.21 -8.21 -2.97
CA PHE A 466 -2.95 -8.58 -2.33
C PHE A 466 -2.46 -7.50 -1.37
N PRO A 467 -1.69 -7.85 -0.32
CA PRO A 467 -1.10 -6.87 0.58
C PRO A 467 -0.07 -6.02 -0.16
N THR A 468 -0.05 -4.72 0.14
CA THR A 468 0.95 -3.78 -0.35
C THR A 468 1.73 -3.21 0.82
N GLN A 469 3.04 -3.06 0.62
CA GLN A 469 3.94 -2.47 1.60
C GLN A 469 4.68 -1.33 0.92
N SER A 470 4.75 -0.19 1.60
CA SER A 470 5.47 0.98 1.11
C SER A 470 6.42 1.50 2.17
N ALA A 471 7.60 1.91 1.70
CA ALA A 471 8.71 2.37 2.50
C ALA A 471 9.50 3.42 1.71
N PHE A 472 10.32 4.22 2.40
CA PHE A 472 11.23 5.16 1.74
C PHE A 472 12.49 4.47 1.24
N PRO A 473 12.83 4.58 -0.06
CA PRO A 473 14.12 4.16 -0.58
C PRO A 473 15.27 4.89 0.11
N ILE A 474 16.30 4.15 0.52
CA ILE A 474 17.52 4.64 1.13
C ILE A 474 18.73 4.00 0.45
N PRO A 475 19.90 4.67 0.42
CA PRO A 475 21.09 4.07 -0.17
C PRO A 475 21.47 2.77 0.53
N HIS A 476 22.10 1.85 -0.22
CA HIS A 476 22.53 0.58 0.34
C HIS A 476 23.41 0.74 1.58
N ASP A 477 23.13 -0.09 2.58
CA ASP A 477 23.92 -0.15 3.81
C ASP A 477 24.00 1.21 4.53
N ALA A 478 22.97 2.05 4.37
CA ALA A 478 22.88 3.38 4.98
C ALA A 478 23.04 3.31 6.50
N PRO A 479 24.04 3.99 7.08
CA PRO A 479 24.39 3.83 8.49
C PRO A 479 23.41 4.53 9.44
N TYR A 480 22.63 5.50 8.93
CA TYR A 480 21.56 6.19 9.65
C TYR A 480 20.23 5.44 9.64
N LYS A 481 20.10 4.34 8.89
CA LYS A 481 18.85 3.56 8.80
C LYS A 481 18.26 3.23 10.19
N PRO A 482 19.03 2.74 11.19
CA PRO A 482 18.46 2.41 12.50
C PRO A 482 17.96 3.62 13.29
N ALA A 483 18.45 4.84 13.00
CA ALA A 483 17.93 6.06 13.60
C ALA A 483 16.62 6.47 12.93
N ILE A 484 16.58 6.48 11.59
CA ILE A 484 15.39 6.79 10.81
C ILE A 484 14.27 5.79 11.10
N ASP A 485 14.55 4.48 11.06
CA ASP A 485 13.57 3.43 11.33
C ASP A 485 12.92 3.59 12.71
N ARG A 486 13.71 3.94 13.75
CA ARG A 486 13.17 4.20 15.09
C ARG A 486 12.20 5.37 15.12
N CYS A 487 12.52 6.45 14.42
CA CYS A 487 11.61 7.59 14.31
C CYS A 487 10.35 7.24 13.50
N LEU A 488 10.48 6.50 12.40
CA LEU A 488 9.33 6.04 11.59
C LEU A 488 8.40 5.13 12.40
N MET A 489 8.97 4.19 13.16
CA MET A 489 8.20 3.34 14.08
C MET A 489 7.49 4.19 15.13
N ALA A 490 8.16 5.16 15.75
CA ALA A 490 7.54 6.04 16.73
C ALA A 490 6.38 6.89 16.15
N VAL A 491 6.54 7.43 14.93
CA VAL A 491 5.47 8.16 14.21
C VAL A 491 4.25 7.26 13.99
N LYS A 492 4.50 5.99 13.63
CA LYS A 492 3.45 5.01 13.40
C LYS A 492 2.77 4.56 14.70
N GLU A 493 3.54 4.22 15.72
CA GLU A 493 3.06 3.79 17.03
C GLU A 493 2.26 4.88 17.74
N ALA A 494 2.62 6.15 17.55
CA ALA A 494 1.87 7.29 18.05
C ALA A 494 0.56 7.56 17.28
N GLY A 495 0.29 6.85 16.18
CA GLY A 495 -0.90 7.04 15.33
C GLY A 495 -0.90 8.36 14.54
N LEU A 496 0.23 9.06 14.45
CA LEU A 496 0.34 10.35 13.76
C LEU A 496 0.07 10.19 12.25
N TYR A 497 0.60 9.12 11.66
CA TYR A 497 0.42 8.83 10.23
C TYR A 497 -1.08 8.63 9.89
N GLU A 498 -1.77 7.80 10.68
CA GLU A 498 -3.21 7.55 10.55
C GLU A 498 -4.00 8.84 10.67
N LYS A 499 -3.72 9.65 11.70
CA LYS A 499 -4.38 10.93 11.93
C LYS A 499 -4.23 11.87 10.74
N TRP A 500 -3.01 12.06 10.22
CA TRP A 500 -2.79 12.93 9.07
C TRP A 500 -3.51 12.44 7.81
N ALA A 501 -3.58 11.12 7.61
CA ALA A 501 -4.29 10.54 6.48
C ALA A 501 -5.81 10.75 6.59
N GLU A 502 -6.38 10.56 7.78
CA GLU A 502 -7.80 10.77 8.05
C GLU A 502 -8.19 12.25 7.94
N ASP A 503 -7.39 13.15 8.52
CA ASP A 503 -7.59 14.59 8.42
C ASP A 503 -7.56 15.05 6.96
N LEU A 504 -6.62 14.53 6.16
CA LEU A 504 -6.51 14.84 4.73
C LEU A 504 -7.73 14.34 3.95
N LEU A 505 -8.18 13.11 4.21
CA LEU A 505 -9.36 12.54 3.57
C LEU A 505 -10.61 13.37 3.90
N PHE A 506 -10.82 13.69 5.18
CA PHE A 506 -11.95 14.49 5.63
C PHE A 506 -11.96 15.88 5.00
N GLN A 507 -10.81 16.57 5.01
CA GLN A 507 -10.70 17.89 4.38
C GLN A 507 -10.96 17.83 2.87
N THR A 508 -10.49 16.76 2.20
CA THR A 508 -10.70 16.56 0.76
C THR A 508 -12.18 16.34 0.44
N GLN A 509 -12.87 15.49 1.20
CA GLN A 509 -14.32 15.26 1.07
C GLN A 509 -15.10 16.56 1.26
N MET A 510 -14.82 17.31 2.32
CA MET A 510 -15.51 18.57 2.62
C MET A 510 -15.31 19.61 1.52
N LYS A 511 -14.09 19.74 0.97
CA LYS A 511 -13.81 20.67 -0.13
C LYS A 511 -14.51 20.24 -1.42
N ALA A 512 -14.45 18.96 -1.77
CA ALA A 512 -15.07 18.44 -2.99
C ALA A 512 -16.60 18.51 -2.94
N GLN A 513 -17.21 18.17 -1.80
CA GLN A 513 -18.66 18.27 -1.61
C GLN A 513 -19.13 19.72 -1.69
N LYS A 514 -18.43 20.68 -1.06
CA LYS A 514 -18.76 22.11 -1.17
C LYS A 514 -18.72 22.58 -2.62
N LYS A 515 -17.69 22.19 -3.38
CA LYS A 515 -17.55 22.53 -4.79
C LYS A 515 -18.71 21.96 -5.62
N GLN A 516 -19.05 20.69 -5.42
CA GLN A 516 -20.17 20.04 -6.12
C GLN A 516 -21.52 20.64 -5.76
N LYS A 517 -21.75 21.02 -4.50
CA LYS A 517 -22.98 21.72 -4.10
C LYS A 517 -23.11 23.08 -4.78
N GLN A 518 -22.02 23.85 -4.86
CA GLN A 518 -22.03 25.15 -5.56
C GLN A 518 -22.26 24.99 -7.07
N GLU A 519 -21.70 23.94 -7.69
CA GLU A 519 -21.96 23.62 -9.10
C GLU A 519 -23.42 23.21 -9.30
N ALA A 520 -23.96 22.35 -8.43
CA ALA A 520 -25.35 21.94 -8.47
C ALA A 520 -26.31 23.12 -8.23
N GLU A 521 -26.04 24.00 -7.27
CA GLU A 521 -26.86 25.20 -6.99
C GLU A 521 -26.93 26.14 -8.21
N LYS A 522 -25.82 26.31 -8.93
CA LYS A 522 -25.78 27.06 -10.19
C LYS A 522 -26.60 26.41 -11.31
N GLU A 523 -26.66 25.08 -11.35
CA GLU A 523 -27.51 24.34 -12.28
C GLU A 523 -28.99 24.36 -11.84
N THR A 524 -29.25 24.33 -10.53
CA THR A 524 -30.61 24.24 -9.95
C THR A 524 -31.34 25.60 -9.93
N GLU A 525 -30.63 26.74 -10.02
CA GLU A 525 -31.26 28.04 -10.33
C GLU A 525 -31.99 28.03 -11.68
N SER A 526 -31.76 27.03 -12.56
CA SER A 526 -32.50 26.84 -13.80
C SER A 526 -33.66 25.83 -13.73
N ASP A 527 -33.73 24.98 -12.69
CA ASP A 527 -34.78 23.96 -12.57
C ASP A 527 -35.12 23.69 -11.10
N ASN A 528 -36.16 24.40 -10.63
CA ASN A 528 -36.68 24.28 -9.28
C ASN A 528 -37.67 23.12 -9.23
N ASN A 529 -37.28 21.96 -8.70
CA ASN A 529 -38.27 20.94 -8.36
C ASN A 529 -37.93 20.17 -7.08
N ASN A 530 -38.76 20.40 -6.07
CA ASN A 530 -39.04 19.42 -5.02
C ASN A 530 -39.34 18.08 -5.71
N ARG A 531 -38.66 17.00 -5.28
CA ARG A 531 -38.89 15.64 -5.76
C ARG A 531 -40.34 15.22 -5.51
N SER A 532 -41.19 15.46 -6.50
CA SER A 532 -42.53 14.88 -6.64
C SER A 532 -42.38 13.50 -7.30
N LEU A 533 -43.33 12.59 -7.04
CA LEU A 533 -43.37 11.31 -7.74
C LEU A 533 -43.47 11.57 -9.26
N THR A 534 -42.41 11.30 -10.01
CA THR A 534 -42.38 11.42 -11.46
C THR A 534 -43.08 10.25 -12.13
N PHE A 535 -43.56 10.48 -13.37
CA PHE A 535 -44.18 9.46 -14.23
C PHE A 535 -43.36 8.17 -14.32
N THR A 536 -42.02 8.27 -14.21
CA THR A 536 -41.07 7.14 -14.21
C THR A 536 -41.39 6.08 -13.15
N HIS A 537 -41.91 6.48 -11.98
CA HIS A 537 -42.26 5.55 -10.91
C HIS A 537 -43.54 4.75 -11.19
N LEU A 538 -44.41 5.24 -12.08
CA LEU A 538 -45.71 4.62 -12.40
C LEU A 538 -45.73 3.94 -13.77
N GLN A 539 -44.61 3.95 -14.51
CA GLN A 539 -44.51 3.37 -15.85
C GLN A 539 -45.00 1.91 -15.91
N GLY A 540 -44.62 1.09 -14.93
CA GLY A 540 -45.06 -0.32 -14.88
C GLY A 540 -46.59 -0.45 -14.78
N ALA A 541 -47.26 0.41 -14.01
CA ALA A 541 -48.70 0.38 -13.85
C ALA A 541 -49.42 0.79 -15.14
N PHE A 542 -48.92 1.83 -15.82
CA PHE A 542 -49.47 2.26 -17.11
C PHE A 542 -49.25 1.22 -18.22
N LEU A 543 -48.09 0.55 -18.26
CA LEU A 543 -47.82 -0.52 -19.21
C LEU A 543 -48.77 -1.71 -19.01
N LEU A 544 -49.00 -2.12 -17.76
CA LEU A 544 -49.96 -3.18 -17.43
C LEU A 544 -51.40 -2.79 -17.82
N LEU A 545 -51.79 -1.55 -17.56
CA LEU A 545 -53.11 -1.04 -17.94
C LEU A 545 -53.30 -1.05 -19.47
N LEU A 546 -52.33 -0.54 -20.22
CA LEU A 546 -52.37 -0.53 -21.69
C LEU A 546 -52.44 -1.94 -22.27
N LEU A 547 -51.65 -2.87 -21.73
CA LEU A 547 -51.67 -4.28 -22.14
C LEU A 547 -53.02 -4.93 -21.85
N GLY A 548 -53.60 -4.68 -20.67
CA GLY A 548 -54.93 -5.17 -20.31
C GLY A 548 -56.04 -4.63 -21.22
N LEU A 549 -56.03 -3.32 -21.50
CA LEU A 549 -56.99 -2.69 -22.40
C LEU A 549 -56.84 -3.17 -23.85
N SER A 550 -55.61 -3.40 -24.29
CA SER A 550 -55.33 -3.93 -25.63
C SER A 550 -55.83 -5.36 -25.78
N LEU A 551 -55.63 -6.22 -24.78
CA LEU A 551 -56.18 -7.58 -24.78
C LEU A 551 -57.71 -7.57 -24.75
N ALA A 552 -58.32 -6.73 -23.91
CA ALA A 552 -59.78 -6.58 -23.85
C ALA A 552 -60.35 -6.06 -25.18
N GLY A 553 -59.69 -5.08 -25.80
CA GLY A 553 -60.05 -4.57 -27.12
C GLY A 553 -59.94 -5.63 -28.21
N LEU A 554 -58.88 -6.44 -28.20
CA LEU A 554 -58.73 -7.56 -29.12
C LEU A 554 -59.84 -8.60 -28.94
N THR A 555 -60.16 -8.98 -27.71
CA THR A 555 -61.28 -9.92 -27.46
C THR A 555 -62.61 -9.35 -27.94
N PHE A 556 -62.86 -8.06 -27.71
CA PHE A 556 -64.07 -7.38 -28.16
C PHE A 556 -64.19 -7.28 -29.69
N VAL A 557 -63.07 -7.22 -30.42
CA VAL A 557 -63.07 -7.25 -31.89
C VAL A 557 -63.21 -8.67 -32.44
N VAL A 558 -62.56 -9.65 -31.80
CA VAL A 558 -62.58 -11.05 -32.23
C VAL A 558 -63.95 -11.69 -32.02
N GLU A 559 -64.64 -11.39 -30.91
CA GLU A 559 -65.94 -11.99 -30.58
C GLU A 559 -66.99 -11.75 -31.69
N PRO A 560 -67.26 -10.52 -32.16
CA PRO A 560 -68.16 -10.27 -33.29
C PRO A 560 -67.69 -10.92 -34.60
N LEU A 561 -66.38 -10.96 -34.86
CA LEU A 561 -65.83 -11.59 -36.08
C LEU A 561 -66.07 -13.11 -36.07
N THR A 562 -65.92 -13.76 -34.92
CA THR A 562 -66.20 -15.19 -34.78
C THR A 562 -67.69 -15.50 -34.91
N VAL A 563 -68.56 -14.65 -34.35
CA VAL A 563 -70.02 -14.77 -34.50
C VAL A 563 -70.43 -14.54 -35.96
N TRP A 564 -69.87 -13.54 -36.63
CA TRP A 564 -70.13 -13.27 -38.05
C TRP A 564 -69.64 -14.41 -38.96
N HIS A 565 -68.46 -14.97 -38.69
CA HIS A 565 -67.92 -16.10 -39.43
C HIS A 565 -68.76 -17.37 -39.24
N GLN A 566 -69.24 -17.65 -38.02
CA GLN A 566 -70.17 -18.76 -37.75
C GLN A 566 -71.52 -18.57 -38.45
N GLN A 567 -72.05 -17.35 -38.52
CA GLN A 567 -73.31 -17.07 -39.24
C GLN A 567 -73.19 -17.20 -40.77
N HIS A 568 -72.03 -16.90 -41.36
CA HIS A 568 -71.83 -17.03 -42.82
C HIS A 568 -71.35 -18.42 -43.29
N HIS A 569 -70.75 -19.24 -42.42
CA HIS A 569 -70.38 -20.62 -42.76
C HIS A 569 -71.32 -21.70 -42.20
N GLY A 570 -72.15 -21.39 -41.20
CA GLY A 570 -73.14 -22.32 -40.63
C GLY A 570 -74.40 -22.55 -41.48
N GLY A 571 -74.61 -21.78 -42.56
CA GLY A 571 -75.75 -21.92 -43.48
C GLY A 571 -75.58 -22.96 -44.59
N LYS A 572 -74.61 -23.89 -44.48
CA LYS A 572 -74.33 -24.92 -45.52
C LYS A 572 -74.54 -26.37 -45.05
N SER A 573 -75.35 -26.59 -44.02
CA SER A 573 -75.83 -27.94 -43.68
C SER A 573 -77.30 -27.91 -43.25
N GLU A 574 -78.20 -27.83 -44.23
CA GLU A 574 -79.49 -28.54 -44.24
C GLU A 574 -79.62 -29.28 -45.56
#